data_AF-A0A9P0MER5-F1
#
_entry.id   AF-A0A9P0MER5-F1
#
_cell.length_a   1.000
_cell.length_b   1.000
_cell.length_c   1.000
_cell.angle_alpha   90.00
_cell.angle_beta   90.00
_cell.angle_gamma   90.00
#
_symmetry.space_group_name_H-M   'P 1'
#
loop_
_entity.id
_entity.type
_entity.pdbx_description
1 polymer ?
#
loop_
_entity_poly.entity_id
_entity_poly.type
_entity_poly.pdbx_seq_one_letter_code
_entity_poly.pdbx_strand_id
1 'polypeptide(L)'
;MCQGLHFIHLVIDAVNRIRSNALNTRLFAQLCEENDKHFHQLLLHTEVRWLSKGLCLTRFFALFETILEFLDIKDTILKENLMKRKTDIAYLTDLFTKFNMGNLQLQGGSLNLIKTKFILSAFLARVKLMKQNIGRGEFSQFPNLSQTSCQEDDVSTYIQHLNALYSDFESRFEDILTMVIPPWIINPYGDIEETNVIIQEELTELSRNEELKVEFKNGYQQFWLQTTYPLLIPYYGI
;
A
#
# COMPACT_ATOMS: atom_id res chain seq x y z
N MET A 1 -2.95 5.32 -13.58
CA MET A 1 -2.34 4.57 -12.46
C MET A 1 -2.75 3.09 -12.35
N CYS A 2 -3.95 2.67 -12.81
CA CYS A 2 -4.29 1.23 -12.97
C CYS A 2 -5.04 0.98 -14.29
N GLN A 3 -4.63 1.61 -15.39
CA GLN A 3 -5.30 1.43 -16.70
C GLN A 3 -5.04 0.05 -17.33
N GLY A 4 -4.15 -0.77 -16.76
CA GLY A 4 -3.77 -2.09 -17.30
C GLY A 4 -4.53 -3.30 -16.76
N LEU A 5 -5.44 -3.13 -15.78
CA LEU A 5 -6.09 -4.26 -15.10
C LEU A 5 -7.51 -4.45 -15.61
N HIS A 6 -7.59 -4.84 -16.88
CA HIS A 6 -8.83 -5.07 -17.63
C HIS A 6 -9.75 -6.15 -17.00
N PHE A 7 -9.46 -6.72 -15.83
CA PHE A 7 -10.28 -7.76 -15.19
C PHE A 7 -10.84 -7.36 -13.83
N ILE A 8 -10.50 -6.18 -13.30
CA ILE A 8 -11.17 -5.65 -12.10
C ILE A 8 -12.68 -5.47 -12.36
N HIS A 9 -13.08 -5.17 -13.60
CA HIS A 9 -14.50 -5.08 -13.95
C HIS A 9 -15.23 -6.40 -13.72
N LEU A 10 -14.61 -7.56 -14.00
CA LEU A 10 -15.22 -8.87 -13.75
C LEU A 10 -15.50 -9.10 -12.25
N VAL A 11 -14.57 -8.68 -11.39
CA VAL A 11 -14.77 -8.72 -9.93
C VAL A 11 -15.93 -7.81 -9.53
N ILE A 12 -15.99 -6.60 -10.08
CA ILE A 12 -17.07 -5.64 -9.82
C ILE A 12 -18.42 -6.19 -10.30
N ASP A 13 -18.47 -6.77 -11.49
CA ASP A 13 -19.69 -7.35 -12.08
C ASP A 13 -20.19 -8.53 -11.24
N ALA A 14 -19.30 -9.40 -10.76
CA ALA A 14 -19.65 -10.49 -9.87
C ALA A 14 -20.19 -10.00 -8.52
N VAL A 15 -19.52 -9.00 -7.91
CA VAL A 15 -20.01 -8.37 -6.68
C VAL A 15 -21.39 -7.74 -6.91
N ASN A 16 -21.57 -7.00 -8.01
CA ASN A 16 -22.83 -6.35 -8.36
C ASN A 16 -23.93 -7.38 -8.64
N ARG A 17 -23.62 -8.49 -9.30
CA ARG A 17 -24.56 -9.59 -9.56
C ARG A 17 -25.06 -10.21 -8.27
N ILE A 18 -24.16 -10.53 -7.34
CA ILE A 18 -24.48 -11.08 -6.03
C ILE A 18 -25.29 -10.08 -5.18
N ARG A 19 -24.92 -8.79 -5.25
CA ARG A 19 -25.55 -7.73 -4.46
C ARG A 19 -26.72 -7.03 -5.13
N SER A 20 -27.14 -7.48 -6.32
CA SER A 20 -28.15 -6.83 -7.15
C SER A 20 -29.52 -6.70 -6.47
N ASN A 21 -29.84 -7.60 -5.54
CA ASN A 21 -31.04 -7.51 -4.73
C ASN A 21 -30.86 -8.19 -3.36
N ALA A 22 -31.81 -7.94 -2.46
CA ALA A 22 -31.78 -8.45 -1.09
C ALA A 22 -31.84 -9.99 -1.01
N LEU A 23 -32.57 -10.64 -1.92
CA LEU A 23 -32.67 -12.10 -1.96
C LEU A 23 -31.33 -12.73 -2.30
N ASN A 24 -30.67 -12.29 -3.38
CA ASN A 24 -29.35 -12.80 -3.77
C ASN A 24 -28.31 -12.57 -2.67
N THR A 25 -28.36 -11.40 -2.00
CA THR A 25 -27.47 -11.11 -0.88
C THR A 25 -27.68 -12.08 0.28
N ARG A 26 -28.94 -12.39 0.62
CA ARG A 26 -29.27 -13.38 1.67
C ARG A 26 -28.87 -14.80 1.28
N LEU A 27 -29.17 -15.22 0.05
CA LEU A 27 -28.80 -16.55 -0.45
C LEU A 27 -27.27 -16.74 -0.47
N PHE A 28 -26.52 -15.72 -0.89
CA PHE A 28 -25.06 -15.78 -0.86
C PHE A 28 -24.52 -15.85 0.57
N ALA A 29 -25.12 -15.11 1.51
CA ALA A 29 -24.72 -15.18 2.92
C ALA A 29 -24.98 -16.57 3.52
N GLN A 30 -26.12 -17.19 3.21
CA GLN A 30 -26.41 -18.57 3.60
C GLN A 30 -25.41 -19.55 2.99
N LEU A 31 -25.10 -19.40 1.70
CA LEU A 31 -24.09 -20.25 1.04
C LEU A 31 -22.68 -20.07 1.64
N CYS A 32 -22.34 -18.88 2.13
CA CYS A 32 -21.09 -18.65 2.85
C CYS A 32 -21.08 -19.37 4.21
N GLU A 33 -22.20 -19.37 4.93
CA GLU A 33 -22.36 -20.07 6.21
C GLU A 33 -22.28 -21.60 6.01
N GLU A 34 -22.97 -22.13 5.00
CA GLU A 34 -22.93 -23.55 4.62
C GLU A 34 -21.53 -24.03 4.22
N ASN A 35 -20.72 -23.14 3.65
CA ASN A 35 -19.33 -23.41 3.23
C ASN A 35 -18.28 -23.05 4.31
N ASP A 36 -18.71 -22.82 5.56
CA ASP A 36 -17.86 -22.45 6.71
C ASP A 36 -16.92 -21.26 6.40
N LYS A 37 -17.41 -20.25 5.67
CA LYS A 37 -16.60 -19.09 5.29
C LYS A 37 -16.56 -18.05 6.40
N HIS A 38 -15.37 -17.51 6.64
CA HIS A 38 -15.18 -16.40 7.59
C HIS A 38 -15.99 -15.13 7.21
N PHE A 39 -16.15 -14.87 5.91
CA PHE A 39 -16.89 -13.72 5.42
C PHE A 39 -18.25 -14.14 4.85
N HIS A 40 -19.31 -13.42 5.23
CA HIS A 40 -20.69 -13.70 4.79
C HIS A 40 -21.22 -12.66 3.80
N GLN A 41 -20.43 -11.64 3.47
CA GLN A 41 -20.85 -10.56 2.57
C GLN A 41 -19.67 -9.93 1.83
N LEU A 42 -19.84 -9.74 0.52
CA LEU A 42 -18.89 -9.00 -0.31
C LEU A 42 -18.98 -7.49 -0.10
N LEU A 43 -17.82 -6.82 -0.15
CA LEU A 43 -17.74 -5.37 -0.08
C LEU A 43 -18.09 -4.77 -1.44
N LEU A 44 -18.90 -3.72 -1.46
CA LEU A 44 -19.09 -2.94 -2.69
C LEU A 44 -17.79 -2.22 -3.02
N HIS A 45 -17.45 -2.22 -4.29
CA HIS A 45 -16.39 -1.38 -4.79
C HIS A 45 -16.88 0.07 -4.84
N THR A 46 -16.16 0.98 -4.18
CA THR A 46 -16.25 2.42 -4.47
C THR A 46 -15.00 2.82 -5.23
N GLU A 47 -15.14 3.42 -6.41
CA GLU A 47 -14.02 3.75 -7.30
C GLU A 47 -12.97 4.67 -6.65
N VAL A 48 -13.37 5.42 -5.63
CA VAL A 48 -12.67 6.57 -5.08
C VAL A 48 -11.57 6.20 -4.05
N ARG A 49 -11.47 4.94 -3.56
CA ARG A 49 -10.52 4.60 -2.47
C ARG A 49 -9.77 3.29 -2.68
N TRP A 50 -8.44 3.35 -2.81
CA TRP A 50 -7.57 2.20 -3.04
C TRP A 50 -7.65 1.16 -1.91
N LEU A 51 -7.77 1.61 -0.66
CA LEU A 51 -8.01 0.74 0.50
C LEU A 51 -9.24 -0.14 0.32
N SER A 52 -10.35 0.46 -0.15
CA SER A 52 -11.58 -0.27 -0.42
C SER A 52 -11.41 -1.30 -1.53
N LYS A 53 -10.61 -0.99 -2.56
CA LYS A 53 -10.32 -1.94 -3.65
C LYS A 53 -9.56 -3.16 -3.13
N GLY A 54 -8.51 -2.95 -2.35
CA GLY A 54 -7.73 -4.05 -1.79
C GLY A 54 -8.50 -4.91 -0.80
N LEU A 55 -9.34 -4.30 0.05
CA LEU A 55 -10.22 -5.05 0.96
C LEU A 55 -11.29 -5.85 0.19
N CYS A 56 -11.84 -5.25 -0.88
CA CYS A 56 -12.79 -5.94 -1.76
C CYS A 56 -12.12 -7.16 -2.42
N LEU A 57 -10.95 -7.00 -3.03
CA LEU A 57 -10.21 -8.11 -3.65
C LEU A 57 -9.83 -9.20 -2.64
N THR A 58 -9.34 -8.82 -1.46
CA THR A 58 -8.98 -9.77 -0.40
C THR A 58 -10.18 -10.63 -0.01
N ARG A 59 -11.34 -10.01 0.21
CA ARG A 59 -12.55 -10.74 0.56
C ARG A 59 -13.10 -11.55 -0.62
N PHE A 60 -13.04 -11.00 -1.82
CA PHE A 60 -13.50 -11.65 -3.03
C PHE A 60 -12.71 -12.94 -3.29
N PHE A 61 -11.38 -12.88 -3.23
CA PHE A 61 -10.54 -14.05 -3.44
C PHE A 61 -10.70 -15.10 -2.31
N ALA A 62 -10.87 -14.66 -1.07
CA ALA A 62 -11.18 -15.57 0.05
C ALA A 62 -12.51 -16.33 -0.14
N LEU A 63 -13.45 -15.75 -0.88
CA LEU A 63 -14.76 -16.34 -1.21
C LEU A 63 -14.84 -16.89 -2.63
N PHE A 64 -13.70 -17.01 -3.34
CA PHE A 64 -13.69 -17.26 -4.78
C PHE A 64 -14.49 -18.50 -5.17
N GLU A 65 -14.26 -19.64 -4.51
CA GLU A 65 -14.98 -20.88 -4.82
C GLU A 65 -16.49 -20.77 -4.54
N THR A 66 -16.88 -20.15 -3.43
CA THR A 66 -18.30 -19.90 -3.09
C THR A 66 -18.97 -18.94 -4.07
N ILE A 67 -18.23 -17.96 -4.61
CA ILE A 67 -18.71 -17.08 -5.67
C ILE A 67 -18.97 -17.88 -6.94
N LEU A 68 -18.06 -18.77 -7.33
CA LEU A 68 -18.25 -19.61 -8.52
C LEU A 68 -19.44 -20.56 -8.38
N GLU A 69 -19.64 -21.13 -7.20
CA GLU A 69 -20.80 -21.96 -6.87
C GLU A 69 -22.10 -21.16 -7.00
N PHE A 70 -22.16 -19.96 -6.41
CA PHE A 70 -23.32 -19.09 -6.51
C PHE A 70 -23.63 -18.70 -7.96
N LEU A 71 -22.60 -18.43 -8.76
CA LEU A 71 -22.73 -18.04 -10.16
C LEU A 71 -23.07 -19.20 -11.08
N ASP A 72 -22.87 -20.45 -10.68
CA ASP A 72 -23.18 -21.62 -11.51
C ASP A 72 -24.65 -21.65 -11.95
N ILE A 73 -25.55 -21.24 -11.06
CA ILE A 73 -26.99 -21.20 -11.31
C ILE A 73 -27.43 -19.83 -11.88
N LYS A 74 -26.66 -18.77 -11.61
CA LYS A 74 -27.08 -17.39 -11.87
C LYS A 74 -26.49 -16.78 -13.14
N ASP A 75 -25.25 -17.11 -13.46
CA ASP A 75 -24.48 -16.50 -14.55
C ASP A 75 -23.24 -17.34 -14.90
N THR A 76 -23.43 -18.37 -15.72
CA THR A 76 -22.36 -19.30 -16.12
C THR A 76 -21.27 -18.63 -16.93
N ILE A 77 -21.62 -17.64 -17.77
CA ILE A 77 -20.65 -16.87 -18.57
C ILE A 77 -19.71 -16.08 -17.64
N LEU A 78 -20.26 -15.38 -16.65
CA LEU A 78 -19.45 -14.65 -15.68
C LEU A 78 -18.58 -15.60 -14.84
N LYS A 79 -19.11 -16.75 -14.44
CA LYS A 79 -18.34 -17.81 -13.76
C LYS A 79 -17.13 -18.27 -14.59
N GLU A 80 -17.34 -18.60 -15.86
CA GLU A 80 -16.26 -19.02 -16.76
C GLU A 80 -15.20 -17.94 -16.95
N ASN A 81 -15.62 -16.68 -17.10
CA ASN A 81 -14.72 -15.55 -17.22
C ASN A 81 -13.89 -15.33 -15.95
N LEU A 82 -14.48 -15.46 -14.76
CA LEU A 82 -13.74 -15.39 -13.49
C LEU A 82 -12.72 -16.52 -13.38
N MET A 83 -13.09 -17.75 -13.74
CA MET A 83 -12.19 -18.91 -13.73
C MET A 83 -10.96 -18.69 -14.62
N LYS A 84 -11.16 -18.17 -15.84
CA LYS A 84 -10.06 -17.83 -16.76
C LYS A 84 -9.12 -16.77 -16.20
N ARG A 85 -9.58 -15.94 -15.26
CA ARG A 85 -8.81 -14.83 -14.66
C ARG A 85 -8.43 -15.09 -13.20
N LYS A 86 -8.53 -16.33 -12.70
CA LYS A 86 -8.23 -16.67 -11.30
C LYS A 86 -6.81 -16.24 -10.88
N THR A 87 -5.81 -16.58 -11.68
CA THR A 87 -4.38 -16.25 -11.45
C THR A 87 -4.19 -14.73 -11.38
N ASP A 88 -4.80 -13.99 -12.30
CA ASP A 88 -4.74 -12.53 -12.35
C ASP A 88 -5.37 -11.86 -11.12
N ILE A 89 -6.53 -12.37 -10.67
CA ILE A 89 -7.21 -11.88 -9.47
C ILE A 89 -6.36 -12.19 -8.23
N ALA A 90 -5.71 -13.35 -8.17
CA ALA A 90 -4.81 -13.73 -7.08
C ALA A 90 -3.61 -12.76 -6.99
N TYR A 91 -2.92 -12.53 -8.11
CA TYR A 91 -1.83 -11.58 -8.22
C TYR A 91 -2.22 -10.17 -7.74
N LEU A 92 -3.38 -9.68 -8.19
CA LEU A 92 -3.86 -8.37 -7.73
C LEU A 92 -4.20 -8.33 -6.27
N THR A 93 -4.80 -9.39 -5.74
CA THR A 93 -5.15 -9.45 -4.33
C THR A 93 -3.89 -9.29 -3.47
N ASP A 94 -2.81 -9.96 -3.84
CA ASP A 94 -1.51 -9.84 -3.16
C ASP A 94 -0.90 -8.44 -3.30
N LEU A 95 -0.90 -7.88 -4.52
CA LEU A 95 -0.37 -6.54 -4.78
C LEU A 95 -1.15 -5.46 -4.01
N PHE A 96 -2.48 -5.48 -4.05
CA PHE A 96 -3.33 -4.54 -3.32
C PHE A 96 -3.20 -4.68 -1.81
N THR A 97 -2.90 -5.88 -1.30
CA THR A 97 -2.57 -6.07 0.12
C THR A 97 -1.32 -5.28 0.50
N LYS A 98 -0.28 -5.26 -0.35
CA LYS A 98 0.94 -4.45 -0.11
C LYS A 98 0.66 -2.95 -0.20
N PHE A 99 -0.16 -2.52 -1.17
CA PHE A 99 -0.62 -1.13 -1.24
C PHE A 99 -1.35 -0.70 0.01
N ASN A 100 -2.29 -1.51 0.49
CA ASN A 100 -3.08 -1.20 1.67
C ASN A 100 -2.20 -1.05 2.90
N MET A 101 -1.19 -1.89 3.06
CA MET A 101 -0.22 -1.77 4.15
C MET A 101 0.52 -0.42 4.13
N GLY A 102 0.99 0.03 2.96
CA GLY A 102 1.62 1.34 2.81
C GLY A 102 0.63 2.50 3.04
N ASN A 103 -0.56 2.41 2.45
CA ASN A 103 -1.60 3.44 2.58
C ASN A 103 -2.06 3.63 4.03
N LEU A 104 -2.21 2.56 4.81
CA LEU A 104 -2.55 2.66 6.23
C LEU A 104 -1.47 3.40 7.02
N GLN A 105 -0.20 3.20 6.70
CA GLN A 105 0.90 3.94 7.32
C GLN A 105 0.86 5.42 6.94
N LEU A 106 0.53 5.74 5.69
CA LEU A 106 0.35 7.11 5.21
C LEU A 106 -0.90 7.82 5.78
N GLN A 107 -1.84 7.09 6.36
CA GLN A 107 -3.03 7.66 7.02
C GLN A 107 -2.86 7.81 8.54
N GLY A 108 -1.71 7.43 9.10
CA GLY A 108 -1.45 7.53 10.52
C GLY A 108 -1.34 8.99 11.01
N GLY A 109 -1.91 9.28 12.19
CA GLY A 109 -1.97 10.64 12.76
C GLY A 109 -0.63 11.27 13.18
N SER A 110 0.50 10.60 13.01
CA SER A 110 1.85 11.10 13.36
C SER A 110 2.79 11.21 12.17
N LEU A 111 2.24 11.35 10.96
CA LEU A 111 2.99 11.42 9.71
C LEU A 111 3.74 12.77 9.59
N ASN A 112 4.99 12.71 9.18
CA ASN A 112 5.80 13.86 8.76
C ASN A 112 6.56 13.49 7.47
N LEU A 113 7.21 14.45 6.82
CA LEU A 113 7.92 14.22 5.55
C LEU A 113 8.97 13.10 5.64
N ILE A 114 9.68 12.99 6.76
CA ILE A 114 10.65 11.92 7.01
C ILE A 114 9.98 10.53 6.97
N LYS A 115 8.88 10.37 7.71
CA LYS A 115 8.08 9.14 7.72
C LYS A 115 7.46 8.85 6.35
N THR A 116 6.94 9.87 5.67
CA THR A 116 6.38 9.72 4.31
C THR A 116 7.44 9.20 3.35
N LYS A 117 8.63 9.81 3.32
CA LYS A 117 9.77 9.35 2.50
C LYS A 117 10.11 7.90 2.82
N PHE A 118 10.26 7.56 4.11
CA PHE A 118 10.53 6.18 4.52
C PHE A 118 9.48 5.18 4.00
N ILE A 119 8.19 5.49 4.17
CA ILE A 119 7.10 4.60 3.75
C ILE A 119 7.12 4.39 2.23
N LEU A 120 7.29 5.47 1.45
CA LEU A 120 7.35 5.41 -0.02
C LEU A 120 8.58 4.64 -0.50
N SER A 121 9.77 4.93 0.04
CA SER A 121 11.00 4.20 -0.29
C SER A 121 10.90 2.71 0.04
N ALA A 122 10.33 2.36 1.21
CA ALA A 122 10.11 0.97 1.60
C ALA A 122 9.10 0.27 0.68
N PHE A 123 8.05 0.97 0.23
CA PHE A 123 7.09 0.42 -0.72
C PHE A 123 7.74 0.15 -2.09
N LEU A 124 8.48 1.10 -2.64
CA LEU A 124 9.21 0.90 -3.90
C LEU A 124 10.24 -0.24 -3.83
N ALA A 125 10.96 -0.35 -2.71
CA ALA A 125 11.87 -1.48 -2.48
C ALA A 125 11.13 -2.82 -2.48
N ARG A 126 9.93 -2.91 -1.89
CA ARG A 126 9.09 -4.11 -1.95
C ARG A 126 8.62 -4.44 -3.36
N VAL A 127 8.16 -3.46 -4.14
CA VAL A 127 7.76 -3.66 -5.54
C VAL A 127 8.93 -4.18 -6.37
N LYS A 128 10.14 -3.63 -6.16
CA LYS A 128 11.36 -4.10 -6.82
C LYS A 128 11.68 -5.55 -6.46
N LEU A 129 11.60 -5.94 -5.19
CA LEU A 129 11.80 -7.32 -4.74
C LEU A 129 10.75 -8.27 -5.32
N MET A 130 9.47 -7.89 -5.28
CA MET A 130 8.36 -8.65 -5.86
C MET A 130 8.62 -8.95 -7.35
N LYS A 131 9.07 -7.96 -8.11
CA LYS A 131 9.44 -8.11 -9.52
C LYS A 131 10.60 -9.09 -9.72
N GLN A 132 11.65 -8.98 -8.91
CA GLN A 132 12.83 -9.85 -9.03
C GLN A 132 12.49 -11.30 -8.69
N ASN A 133 11.72 -11.52 -7.64
CA ASN A 133 11.39 -12.86 -7.16
C ASN A 133 10.37 -13.55 -8.07
N ILE A 134 9.33 -12.83 -8.53
CA ILE A 134 8.36 -13.43 -9.45
C ILE A 134 9.02 -13.86 -10.77
N GLY A 135 10.02 -13.11 -11.26
CA GLY A 135 10.80 -13.49 -12.45
C GLY A 135 11.76 -14.66 -12.24
N ARG A 136 11.99 -15.07 -10.98
CA ARG A 136 12.72 -16.30 -10.64
C ARG A 136 11.77 -17.48 -10.37
N GLY A 137 10.46 -17.30 -10.53
CA GLY A 137 9.45 -18.27 -10.14
C GLY A 137 9.22 -18.36 -8.62
N GLU A 138 9.71 -17.38 -7.86
CA GLU A 138 9.60 -17.33 -6.40
C GLU A 138 8.38 -16.50 -5.98
N PHE A 139 7.34 -17.17 -5.50
CA PHE A 139 6.04 -16.57 -5.17
C PHE A 139 5.83 -16.32 -3.67
N SER A 140 6.87 -16.38 -2.84
CA SER A 140 6.76 -16.22 -1.37
C SER A 140 6.12 -14.89 -0.92
N GLN A 141 6.22 -13.84 -1.75
CA GLN A 141 5.59 -12.54 -1.49
C GLN A 141 4.13 -12.44 -1.96
N PHE A 142 3.66 -13.47 -2.66
CA PHE A 142 2.36 -13.58 -3.31
C PHE A 142 1.61 -14.83 -2.81
N PRO A 143 1.10 -14.82 -1.56
CA PRO A 143 0.48 -15.98 -0.95
C PRO A 143 -0.75 -16.50 -1.72
N ASN A 144 -1.55 -15.62 -2.35
CA ASN A 144 -2.69 -16.03 -3.16
C ASN A 144 -2.24 -16.58 -4.52
N LEU A 145 -1.32 -15.88 -5.19
CA LEU A 145 -0.80 -16.31 -6.51
C LEU A 145 -0.10 -17.66 -6.41
N SER A 146 0.63 -17.92 -5.33
CA SER A 146 1.34 -19.19 -5.10
C SER A 146 0.40 -20.42 -5.05
N GLN A 147 -0.90 -20.21 -4.85
CA GLN A 147 -1.92 -21.27 -4.83
C GLN A 147 -2.56 -21.50 -6.21
N THR A 148 -2.11 -20.79 -7.24
CA THR A 148 -2.65 -20.86 -8.61
C THR A 148 -1.61 -21.41 -9.58
N SER A 149 -2.07 -21.90 -10.73
CA SER A 149 -1.19 -22.39 -11.80
C SER A 149 -0.72 -21.21 -12.67
N CYS A 150 0.27 -20.47 -12.18
CA CYS A 150 0.86 -19.33 -12.87
C CYS A 150 1.75 -19.80 -14.05
N GLN A 151 1.44 -19.34 -15.27
CA GLN A 151 2.21 -19.68 -16.48
C GLN A 151 3.34 -18.67 -16.73
N GLU A 152 4.29 -19.00 -17.61
CA GLU A 152 5.39 -18.09 -17.97
C GLU A 152 4.90 -16.76 -18.58
N ASP A 153 3.85 -16.82 -19.42
CA ASP A 153 3.23 -15.62 -20.02
C ASP A 153 2.58 -14.71 -18.96
N ASP A 154 1.99 -15.30 -17.91
CA ASP A 154 1.45 -14.56 -16.76
C ASP A 154 2.58 -13.84 -16.02
N VAL A 155 3.68 -14.54 -15.75
CA VAL A 155 4.86 -13.99 -15.07
C VAL A 155 5.43 -12.79 -15.85
N SER A 156 5.59 -12.91 -17.17
CA SER A 156 6.05 -11.82 -18.02
C SER A 156 5.15 -10.59 -17.91
N THR A 157 3.84 -10.80 -17.97
CA THR A 157 2.81 -9.75 -17.81
C THR A 157 2.91 -9.07 -16.45
N TYR A 158 3.07 -9.85 -15.37
CA TYR A 158 3.18 -9.32 -14.01
C TYR A 158 4.49 -8.54 -13.78
N ILE A 159 5.60 -8.96 -14.37
CA ILE A 159 6.87 -8.23 -14.34
C ILE A 159 6.72 -6.88 -15.04
N GLN A 160 6.10 -6.85 -16.22
CA GLN A 160 5.84 -5.61 -16.95
C GLN A 160 4.95 -4.66 -16.14
N HIS A 161 3.89 -5.19 -15.51
CA HIS A 161 3.02 -4.40 -14.65
C HIS A 161 3.75 -3.85 -13.43
N LEU A 162 4.57 -4.65 -12.73
CA LEU A 162 5.36 -4.18 -11.58
C LEU A 162 6.42 -3.14 -11.99
N ASN A 163 7.02 -3.27 -13.18
CA ASN A 163 7.92 -2.26 -13.73
C ASN A 163 7.20 -0.94 -13.98
N ALA A 164 6.07 -0.98 -14.70
CA ALA A 164 5.28 0.21 -14.96
C ALA A 164 4.83 0.88 -13.66
N LEU A 165 4.39 0.09 -12.68
CA LEU A 165 4.01 0.57 -11.36
C LEU A 165 5.19 1.24 -10.62
N TYR A 166 6.37 0.63 -10.65
CA TYR A 166 7.57 1.18 -10.02
C TYR A 166 7.91 2.56 -10.63
N SER A 167 8.03 2.64 -11.96
CA SER A 167 8.36 3.89 -12.65
C SER A 167 7.33 4.98 -12.41
N ASP A 168 6.05 4.60 -12.35
CA ASP A 168 4.95 5.50 -12.07
C ASP A 168 5.02 6.10 -10.65
N PHE A 169 5.35 5.28 -9.65
CA PHE A 169 5.56 5.76 -8.28
C PHE A 169 6.82 6.63 -8.15
N GLU A 170 7.91 6.23 -8.79
CA GLU A 170 9.17 6.95 -8.78
C GLU A 170 8.99 8.37 -9.36
N SER A 171 8.29 8.48 -10.49
CA SER A 171 7.99 9.78 -11.12
C SER A 171 7.01 10.64 -10.31
N ARG A 172 5.97 10.04 -9.71
CA ARG A 172 4.93 10.80 -8.98
C ARG A 172 5.40 11.35 -7.65
N PHE A 173 6.34 10.68 -7.00
CA PHE A 173 6.84 11.02 -5.68
C PHE A 173 8.33 11.37 -5.71
N GLU A 174 8.84 11.81 -6.86
CA GLU A 174 10.24 12.15 -7.08
C GLU A 174 10.73 13.16 -6.05
N ASP A 175 9.94 14.20 -5.79
CA ASP A 175 10.20 15.25 -4.79
C ASP A 175 10.45 14.68 -3.39
N ILE A 176 9.57 13.80 -2.91
CA ILE A 176 9.69 13.19 -1.58
C ILE A 176 10.83 12.16 -1.56
N LEU A 177 10.99 11.38 -2.62
CA LEU A 177 12.00 10.32 -2.70
C LEU A 177 13.42 10.90 -2.77
N THR A 178 13.61 12.02 -3.48
CA THR A 178 14.91 12.69 -3.64
C THR A 178 15.23 13.65 -2.49
N MET A 179 14.23 14.08 -1.71
CA MET A 179 14.39 14.98 -0.57
C MET A 179 15.55 14.58 0.36
N VAL A 180 16.57 15.42 0.48
CA VAL A 180 17.65 15.21 1.45
C VAL A 180 17.13 15.63 2.83
N ILE A 181 17.24 14.73 3.81
CA ILE A 181 16.90 15.04 5.20
C ILE A 181 18.20 15.39 5.92
N PRO A 182 18.42 16.66 6.31
CA PRO A 182 19.60 17.03 7.06
C PRO A 182 19.72 16.20 8.35
N PRO A 183 20.91 15.63 8.66
CA PRO A 183 21.08 14.77 9.84
C PRO A 183 20.69 15.46 11.15
N TRP A 184 20.92 16.78 11.26
CA TRP A 184 20.60 17.57 12.44
C TRP A 184 19.09 17.65 12.73
N ILE A 185 18.21 17.42 11.76
CA ILE A 185 16.75 17.34 12.00
C ILE A 185 16.41 16.09 12.83
N ILE A 186 17.13 14.98 12.60
CA ILE A 186 16.90 13.73 13.33
C ILE A 186 17.68 13.76 14.65
N ASN A 187 18.89 14.31 14.63
CA ASN A 187 19.76 14.42 15.79
C ASN A 187 20.44 15.80 15.84
N PRO A 188 19.83 16.80 16.51
CA PRO A 188 20.39 18.16 16.60
C PRO A 188 21.66 18.24 17.48
N TYR A 189 21.98 17.16 18.21
CA TYR A 189 23.18 17.03 19.04
C TYR A 189 24.29 16.21 18.35
N GLY A 190 24.11 15.88 17.07
CA GLY A 190 25.10 15.19 16.26
C GLY A 190 26.23 16.12 15.80
N ASP A 191 27.08 15.58 14.93
CA ASP A 191 28.12 16.37 14.27
C ASP A 191 27.49 17.41 13.33
N ILE A 192 27.96 18.66 13.43
CA ILE A 192 27.49 19.82 12.68
C ILE A 192 28.54 20.33 11.67
N GLU A 193 29.73 19.71 11.59
CA GLU A 193 30.83 20.17 10.74
C GLU A 193 30.47 20.20 9.25
N GLU A 194 29.63 19.27 8.78
CA GLU A 194 29.18 19.20 7.38
C GLU A 194 27.92 20.02 7.07
N THR A 195 27.43 20.82 8.03
CA THR A 195 26.21 21.63 7.84
C THR A 195 26.50 22.96 7.16
N ASN A 196 25.48 23.56 6.55
CA ASN A 196 25.60 24.86 5.89
C ASN A 196 26.07 25.93 6.88
N VAL A 197 27.13 26.66 6.54
CA VAL A 197 27.75 27.72 7.36
C VAL A 197 26.73 28.74 7.88
N ILE A 198 25.66 29.00 7.11
CA ILE A 198 24.61 29.95 7.47
C ILE A 198 23.85 29.54 8.76
N ILE A 199 23.78 28.24 9.07
CA ILE A 199 23.03 27.72 10.23
C ILE A 199 23.94 27.13 11.33
N GLN A 200 25.26 27.19 11.15
CA GLN A 200 26.20 26.52 12.05
C GLN A 200 26.23 27.15 13.45
N GLU A 201 26.08 28.47 13.56
CA GLU A 201 26.06 29.15 14.86
C GLU A 201 24.82 28.74 15.67
N GLU A 202 23.64 28.77 15.05
CA GLU A 202 22.37 28.37 15.68
C GLU A 202 22.38 26.88 16.07
N LEU A 203 22.90 26.02 15.20
CA LEU A 203 23.05 24.59 15.51
C LEU A 203 24.09 24.34 16.62
N THR A 204 25.13 25.16 16.72
CA THR A 204 26.10 25.10 17.82
C THR A 204 25.44 25.48 19.15
N GLU A 205 24.63 26.54 19.16
CA GLU A 205 23.89 26.94 20.37
C GLU A 205 22.88 25.86 20.77
N LEU A 206 22.11 25.34 19.81
CA LEU A 206 21.13 24.27 20.03
C LEU A 206 21.78 23.00 20.60
N SER A 207 22.89 22.55 20.01
CA SER A 207 23.60 21.33 20.42
C SER A 207 24.28 21.46 21.79
N ARG A 208 24.57 22.68 22.26
CA ARG A 208 25.15 22.94 23.59
C ARG A 208 24.10 23.15 24.68
N ASN A 209 22.83 23.24 24.32
CA ASN A 209 21.74 23.46 25.28
C ASN A 209 21.36 22.15 25.99
N GLU A 210 21.83 22.00 27.23
CA GLU A 210 21.56 20.82 28.06
C GLU A 210 20.10 20.73 28.56
N GLU A 211 19.37 21.84 28.65
CA GLU A 211 17.94 21.83 29.01
C GLU A 211 17.12 21.19 27.88
N LEU A 212 17.34 21.65 26.64
CA LEU A 212 16.70 21.11 25.43
C LEU A 212 17.03 19.63 25.20
N LYS A 213 18.21 19.19 25.65
CA LYS A 213 18.65 17.80 25.52
C LYS A 213 17.81 16.85 26.38
N VAL A 214 17.31 17.34 27.52
CA VAL A 214 16.37 16.58 28.35
C VAL A 214 15.04 16.39 27.62
N GLU A 215 14.55 17.42 26.93
CA GLU A 215 13.29 17.38 26.19
C GLU A 215 13.37 16.51 24.93
N PHE A 216 14.52 16.51 24.25
CA PHE A 216 14.80 15.66 23.09
C PHE A 216 14.66 14.16 23.38
N LYS A 217 14.74 13.72 24.66
CA LYS A 217 14.51 12.32 25.05
C LYS A 217 13.13 11.79 24.64
N ASN A 218 12.16 12.67 24.42
CA ASN A 218 10.83 12.31 23.92
C ASN A 218 10.77 12.12 22.39
N GLY A 219 11.91 12.26 21.71
CA GLY A 219 12.08 12.07 20.27
C GLY A 219 11.98 13.37 19.47
N TYR A 220 12.64 13.37 18.30
CA TYR A 220 12.76 14.54 17.43
C TYR A 220 11.41 15.15 17.03
N GLN A 221 10.36 14.34 16.86
CA GLN A 221 9.04 14.86 16.46
C GLN A 221 8.43 15.78 17.52
N GLN A 222 8.49 15.40 18.79
CA GLN A 222 7.95 16.22 19.88
C GLN A 222 8.83 17.43 20.12
N PHE A 223 10.15 17.24 20.04
CA PHE A 223 11.14 18.30 20.15
C PHE A 223 10.86 19.48 19.19
N TRP A 224 10.67 19.20 17.90
CA TRP A 224 10.42 20.26 16.91
C TRP A 224 9.01 20.87 16.95
N LEU A 225 8.05 20.27 17.67
CA LEU A 225 6.67 20.78 17.78
C LEU A 225 6.49 21.75 18.97
N GLN A 226 7.53 22.00 19.77
CA GLN A 226 7.45 22.89 20.91
C GLN A 226 7.35 24.35 20.45
N THR A 227 6.33 25.06 20.95
CA THR A 227 6.08 26.48 20.62
C THR A 227 6.99 27.47 21.35
N THR A 228 7.77 27.00 22.31
CA THR A 228 8.47 27.87 23.26
C THR A 228 9.76 28.48 22.70
N TYR A 229 10.31 27.95 21.59
CA TYR A 229 11.64 28.35 21.12
C TYR A 229 11.76 28.69 19.62
N PRO A 230 10.90 29.58 19.04
CA PRO A 230 10.97 29.94 17.61
C PRO A 230 12.20 30.78 17.22
N LEU A 231 13.04 31.17 18.18
CA LEU A 231 14.15 32.11 17.97
C LEU A 231 15.50 31.44 17.65
N LEU A 232 15.62 30.13 17.82
CA LEU A 232 16.86 29.38 17.56
C LEU A 232 16.88 28.67 16.19
N ILE A 233 15.79 28.73 15.42
CA ILE A 233 15.73 28.12 14.09
C ILE A 233 15.57 29.25 13.07
N PRO A 234 16.53 29.44 12.14
CA PRO A 234 16.43 30.50 11.16
C PRO A 234 15.17 30.33 10.29
N TYR A 235 14.43 31.42 10.09
CA TYR A 235 13.31 31.54 9.14
C TYR A 235 13.76 31.43 7.65
N TYR A 236 14.98 30.96 7.38
CA TYR A 236 15.51 30.83 6.04
C TYR A 236 15.03 29.53 5.38
N GLY A 237 13.76 29.56 4.96
CA GLY A 237 13.18 28.75 3.88
C GLY A 237 13.58 27.28 3.83
N ILE A 238 12.84 26.45 4.58
CA ILE A 238 12.60 25.05 4.22
C ILE A 238 11.70 25.01 2.99
#